data_AF-A0A937FW27-F1
#
_entry.id   AF-A0A937FW27-F1
#
_cell.length_a   1.000
_cell.length_b   1.000
_cell.length_c   1.000
_cell.angle_alpha   90.00
_cell.angle_beta   90.00
_cell.angle_gamma   90.00
#
_symmetry.space_group_name_H-M   'P 1'
#
loop_
_entity.id
_entity.type
_entity.pdbx_description
1 polymer ?
#
loop_
_entity_poly.entity_id
_entity_poly.type
_entity_poly.pdbx_seq_one_letter_code
_entity_poly.pdbx_strand_id
1 'polypeptide(L)'
;MSTNILGSANFEKISLGNGSSYTPITAKFPILDIARPLWVSDFSVEPPRVKIDPSMKDIVERISKSLATKSLKYKSRQRKDWSLKEIMKDGDSNKINAKSKLVRDGFSAVIAEVSKMLNKSSIDHTSKFLLSNEPLYVYALSFVIYYEKVKDAEGINDRVITLTENEIKPFFNILLARAAIEQRHLNLSIEQRKDIYKAASNTNISYVKGMPAGAISKIIAKYVDNGSIHDLVDRFFASGEIDPAKGTPQIRQLMVNYLKEIGLVIPEDIPDEDSDDISFTDLEAIEEDVFESDNSHDDDVK
;
A
#
# COMPACT_ATOMS: atom_id res chain seq x y z
N MET A 1 -12.65 -28.75 -57.14
CA MET A 1 -13.46 -29.18 -58.31
C MET A 1 -14.89 -28.75 -58.09
N SER A 2 -15.54 -28.30 -59.17
CA SER A 2 -16.99 -28.16 -59.34
C SER A 2 -17.66 -26.87 -58.85
N THR A 3 -17.64 -25.94 -59.79
CA THR A 3 -18.59 -24.84 -60.08
C THR A 3 -20.06 -25.26 -60.11
N ASN A 4 -20.98 -24.31 -59.84
CA ASN A 4 -22.27 -24.09 -60.52
C ASN A 4 -22.77 -22.69 -60.13
N ILE A 5 -22.88 -21.69 -61.02
CA ILE A 5 -23.73 -21.49 -62.23
C ILE A 5 -25.09 -20.84 -61.90
N LEU A 6 -25.19 -19.58 -62.35
CA LEU A 6 -26.29 -18.79 -62.95
C LEU A 6 -27.75 -18.83 -62.44
N GLY A 7 -28.34 -17.63 -62.52
CA GLY A 7 -29.76 -17.33 -62.74
C GLY A 7 -30.24 -16.28 -61.74
N SER A 8 -30.91 -15.18 -62.06
CA SER A 8 -31.58 -14.74 -63.29
C SER A 8 -31.85 -13.24 -63.15
N ALA A 9 -31.84 -12.52 -64.27
CA ALA A 9 -32.31 -11.13 -64.36
C ALA A 9 -33.84 -11.08 -64.21
N ASN A 10 -34.37 -9.97 -63.67
CA ASN A 10 -35.75 -9.51 -63.96
C ASN A 10 -35.94 -8.01 -63.68
N PHE A 11 -36.18 -7.29 -64.77
CA PHE A 11 -37.13 -6.20 -65.02
C PHE A 11 -37.36 -5.06 -64.00
N GLU A 12 -36.96 -3.88 -64.49
CA GLU A 12 -37.61 -2.56 -64.44
C GLU A 12 -38.96 -2.44 -63.71
N LYS A 13 -39.01 -1.48 -62.78
CA LYS A 13 -40.17 -0.61 -62.63
C LYS A 13 -39.70 0.81 -62.34
N ILE A 14 -39.76 1.64 -63.37
CA ILE A 14 -39.61 3.09 -63.28
C ILE A 14 -40.87 3.61 -62.58
N SER A 15 -40.69 4.15 -61.38
CA SER A 15 -41.73 4.89 -60.65
C SER A 15 -41.36 6.37 -60.67
N LEU A 16 -42.06 7.13 -61.53
CA LEU A 16 -42.03 8.59 -61.54
C LEU A 16 -43.01 9.09 -60.47
N GLY A 17 -42.53 9.16 -59.23
CA GLY A 17 -43.24 9.77 -58.11
C GLY A 17 -42.73 11.20 -57.87
N ASN A 18 -43.44 12.19 -58.39
CA ASN A 18 -43.26 13.60 -58.06
C ASN A 18 -43.75 13.84 -56.62
N GLY A 19 -42.83 13.86 -55.65
CA GLY A 19 -43.11 14.21 -54.27
C GLY A 19 -42.11 15.24 -53.79
N SER A 20 -42.49 16.52 -53.83
CA SER A 20 -41.71 17.61 -53.25
C SER A 20 -41.75 17.52 -51.72
N SER A 21 -40.83 16.79 -51.12
CA SER A 21 -40.54 16.92 -49.69
C SER A 21 -39.55 18.07 -49.51
N TYR A 22 -40.04 19.19 -49.00
CA TYR A 22 -39.23 20.23 -48.38
C TYR A 22 -38.34 19.58 -47.31
N THR A 23 -37.07 19.36 -47.61
CA THR A 23 -36.06 19.11 -46.58
C THR A 23 -35.66 20.47 -46.02
N PRO A 24 -35.95 20.78 -44.73
CA PRO A 24 -35.38 21.97 -44.14
C PRO A 24 -33.87 21.83 -44.20
N ILE A 25 -33.21 22.78 -44.88
CA ILE A 25 -31.77 22.96 -44.82
C ILE A 25 -31.48 23.30 -43.36
N THR A 26 -31.26 22.26 -42.56
CA THR A 26 -30.65 22.37 -41.25
C THR A 26 -29.23 22.78 -41.54
N ALA A 27 -28.99 24.10 -41.45
CA ALA A 27 -27.64 24.62 -41.36
C ALA A 27 -26.97 23.84 -40.23
N LYS A 28 -26.09 22.90 -40.59
CA LYS A 28 -25.14 22.30 -39.68
C LYS A 28 -24.18 23.43 -39.32
N PHE A 29 -24.61 24.26 -38.37
CA PHE A 29 -23.66 24.99 -37.56
C PHE A 29 -22.68 23.93 -37.05
N PRO A 30 -21.37 24.09 -37.27
CA PRO A 30 -20.40 23.38 -36.47
C PRO A 30 -20.64 23.90 -35.05
N ILE A 31 -21.55 23.24 -34.33
CA ILE A 31 -21.57 23.27 -32.89
C ILE A 31 -20.21 22.71 -32.56
N LEU A 32 -19.26 23.63 -32.38
CA LEU A 32 -18.27 23.60 -31.32
C LEU A 32 -18.51 22.36 -30.45
N ASP A 33 -17.88 21.25 -30.83
CA ASP A 33 -17.74 20.03 -30.04
C ASP A 33 -16.77 20.40 -28.91
N ILE A 34 -17.19 21.38 -28.10
CA ILE A 34 -16.51 21.85 -26.91
C ILE A 34 -16.65 20.68 -25.95
N ALA A 35 -15.55 19.95 -25.87
CA ALA A 35 -15.21 19.07 -24.79
C ALA A 35 -16.29 18.05 -24.46
N ARG A 36 -16.16 16.86 -25.06
CA ARG A 36 -16.42 15.67 -24.24
C ARG A 36 -15.70 15.90 -22.91
N PRO A 37 -16.41 15.89 -21.76
CA PRO A 37 -15.74 15.95 -20.48
C PRO A 37 -14.75 14.78 -20.46
N LEU A 38 -13.45 15.08 -20.54
CA LEU A 38 -12.33 14.18 -20.25
C LEU A 38 -12.35 13.85 -18.74
N TRP A 39 -13.47 13.34 -18.26
CA TRP A 39 -13.72 12.98 -16.86
C TRP A 39 -13.63 11.45 -16.72
N VAL A 40 -12.81 10.81 -17.55
CA VAL A 40 -12.20 9.53 -17.17
C VAL A 40 -11.12 9.94 -16.19
N SER A 41 -11.21 9.48 -14.94
CA SER A 41 -10.33 9.98 -13.87
C SER A 41 -8.86 9.88 -14.26
N ASP A 42 -8.23 11.02 -14.56
CA ASP A 42 -6.80 11.13 -14.90
C ASP A 42 -5.86 10.61 -13.78
N PHE A 43 -6.44 10.34 -12.61
CA PHE A 43 -5.82 9.80 -11.40
C PHE A 43 -5.81 8.27 -11.39
N SER A 44 -5.34 7.63 -12.46
CA SER A 44 -5.35 6.16 -12.55
C SER A 44 -3.97 5.59 -12.88
N VAL A 45 -3.39 4.89 -11.91
CA VAL A 45 -2.22 4.03 -12.09
C VAL A 45 -2.73 2.59 -12.22
N GLU A 46 -2.30 1.91 -13.28
CA GLU A 46 -2.67 0.52 -13.53
C GLU A 46 -2.14 -0.39 -12.41
N PRO A 47 -2.99 -1.27 -11.85
CA PRO A 47 -2.52 -2.21 -10.85
C PRO A 47 -1.48 -3.17 -11.45
N PRO A 48 -0.56 -3.70 -10.64
CA PRO A 48 0.44 -4.62 -11.13
C PRO A 48 -0.19 -5.94 -11.57
N ARG A 49 0.38 -6.58 -12.59
CA ARG A 49 -0.10 -7.86 -13.17
C ARG A 49 0.31 -9.09 -12.35
N VAL A 50 0.39 -8.96 -11.03
CA VAL A 50 0.80 -10.02 -10.10
C VAL A 50 -0.21 -10.14 -8.98
N LYS A 51 -0.30 -11.34 -8.39
CA LYS A 51 -1.18 -11.58 -7.23
C LYS A 51 -0.55 -10.95 -6.00
N ILE A 52 -1.21 -9.94 -5.46
CA ILE A 52 -0.83 -9.29 -4.19
C ILE A 52 -1.36 -10.10 -3.01
N ASP A 53 -0.58 -10.12 -1.93
CA ASP A 53 -0.94 -10.80 -0.69
C ASP A 53 -2.25 -10.25 -0.08
N PRO A 54 -3.18 -11.11 0.39
CA PRO A 54 -4.43 -10.65 1.00
C PRO A 54 -4.23 -9.72 2.19
N SER A 55 -3.26 -10.01 3.07
CA SER A 55 -2.98 -9.19 4.25
C SER A 55 -2.63 -7.74 3.86
N MET A 56 -1.85 -7.57 2.80
CA MET A 56 -1.52 -6.25 2.26
C MET A 56 -2.72 -5.54 1.66
N LYS A 57 -3.64 -6.27 1.00
CA LYS A 57 -4.87 -5.67 0.47
C LYS A 57 -5.75 -5.12 1.59
N ASP A 58 -5.92 -5.89 2.66
CA ASP A 58 -6.75 -5.50 3.80
C ASP A 58 -6.19 -4.27 4.51
N ILE A 59 -4.86 -4.22 4.71
CA ILE A 59 -4.17 -3.06 5.29
C ILE A 59 -4.32 -1.83 4.39
N VAL A 60 -4.03 -1.95 3.09
CA VAL A 60 -4.15 -0.84 2.13
C VAL A 60 -5.58 -0.34 2.01
N GLU A 61 -6.57 -1.23 1.98
CA GLU A 61 -7.98 -0.84 1.91
C GLU A 61 -8.42 -0.08 3.17
N ARG A 62 -8.00 -0.54 4.36
CA ARG A 62 -8.29 0.14 5.63
C ARG A 62 -7.71 1.57 5.65
N ILE A 63 -6.44 1.71 5.27
CA ILE A 63 -5.77 3.02 5.22
C ILE A 63 -6.39 3.91 4.15
N SER A 64 -6.66 3.36 2.96
CA SER A 64 -7.28 4.08 1.85
C SER A 64 -8.65 4.64 2.20
N LYS A 65 -9.51 3.86 2.87
CA LYS A 65 -10.81 4.31 3.38
C LYS A 65 -10.66 5.47 4.36
N SER A 66 -9.71 5.37 5.29
CA SER A 66 -9.45 6.44 6.25
C SER A 66 -8.94 7.71 5.54
N LEU A 67 -7.99 7.57 4.62
CA LEU A 67 -7.39 8.67 3.88
C LEU A 67 -8.39 9.39 2.96
N ALA A 68 -9.32 8.64 2.35
CA ALA A 68 -10.39 9.22 1.52
C ALA A 68 -11.29 10.19 2.30
N THR A 69 -11.41 10.01 3.62
CA THR A 69 -12.19 10.89 4.51
C THR A 69 -11.39 12.02 5.14
N LYS A 70 -10.05 11.96 5.05
CA LYS A 70 -9.17 12.93 5.71
C LYS A 70 -8.92 14.13 4.81
N SER A 71 -8.94 15.31 5.43
CA SER A 71 -8.54 16.53 4.76
C SER A 71 -7.02 16.72 4.87
N LEU A 72 -6.34 16.89 3.74
CA LEU A 72 -4.92 17.29 3.74
C LEU A 72 -4.86 18.78 4.09
N LYS A 73 -4.60 19.10 5.37
CA LYS A 73 -4.49 20.48 5.82
C LYS A 73 -3.11 21.04 5.50
N TYR A 74 -3.09 22.03 4.61
CA TYR A 74 -1.87 22.75 4.25
C TYR A 74 -1.62 23.90 5.21
N LYS A 75 -1.23 23.57 6.44
CA LYS A 75 -1.01 24.57 7.50
C LYS A 75 0.35 24.45 8.19
N SER A 76 1.49 24.35 7.51
CA SER A 76 2.76 24.83 8.08
C SER A 76 3.92 24.72 7.09
N ARG A 77 5.04 25.35 7.48
CA ARG A 77 6.37 25.24 6.86
C ARG A 77 7.12 23.97 7.30
N GLN A 78 6.51 23.05 8.06
CA GLN A 78 7.18 21.89 8.66
C GLN A 78 6.85 20.59 7.92
N ARG A 79 7.86 19.74 7.69
CA ARG A 79 7.72 18.45 6.99
C ARG A 79 6.93 17.41 7.78
N LYS A 80 6.99 17.49 9.13
CA LYS A 80 6.41 16.52 10.07
C LYS A 80 4.89 16.37 9.86
N ASP A 81 4.18 17.48 9.73
CA ASP A 81 2.71 17.56 9.57
C ASP A 81 2.19 16.92 8.26
N TRP A 82 3.08 16.66 7.30
CA TRP A 82 2.75 16.12 5.98
C TRP A 82 3.00 14.63 5.83
N SER A 83 3.64 14.01 6.82
CA SER A 83 3.86 12.57 6.80
C SER A 83 2.53 11.83 6.85
N LEU A 84 2.43 10.71 6.12
CA LEU A 84 1.21 9.91 6.07
C LEU A 84 0.76 9.47 7.47
N LYS A 85 1.72 9.26 8.39
CA LYS A 85 1.48 8.93 9.79
C LYS A 85 0.72 10.04 10.52
N GLU A 86 1.17 11.28 10.44
CA GLU A 86 0.52 12.42 11.12
C GLU A 86 -0.86 12.72 10.53
N ILE A 87 -0.99 12.66 9.21
CA ILE A 87 -2.31 12.80 8.56
C ILE A 87 -3.27 11.72 9.04
N MET A 88 -2.77 10.50 9.26
CA MET A 88 -3.56 9.40 9.80
C MET A 88 -3.94 9.58 11.28
N LYS A 89 -3.23 10.41 12.05
CA LYS A 89 -3.59 10.79 13.43
C LYS A 89 -4.65 11.91 13.49
N ASP A 90 -4.65 12.81 12.51
CA ASP A 90 -5.62 13.92 12.48
C ASP A 90 -7.08 13.43 12.35
N GLY A 91 -7.90 13.68 13.38
CA GLY A 91 -9.31 13.26 13.45
C GLY A 91 -10.30 14.14 12.68
N ASP A 92 -9.84 15.20 12.02
CA ASP A 92 -10.73 16.18 11.38
C ASP A 92 -11.17 15.75 9.97
N SER A 93 -12.38 15.20 9.89
CA SER A 93 -13.08 14.70 8.69
C SER A 93 -13.80 15.76 7.87
N ASN A 94 -13.76 17.04 8.29
CA ASN A 94 -14.53 18.10 7.66
C ASN A 94 -13.63 19.06 6.89
N LYS A 95 -13.25 18.71 5.64
CA LYS A 95 -12.93 19.65 4.55
C LYS A 95 -12.63 18.96 3.22
N ILE A 96 -12.86 19.72 2.14
CA ILE A 96 -12.68 19.46 0.70
C ILE A 96 -11.74 18.29 0.38
N ASN A 97 -12.26 17.30 -0.37
CA ASN A 97 -11.50 16.17 -0.90
C ASN A 97 -10.24 16.66 -1.66
N ALA A 98 -9.07 16.12 -1.29
CA ALA A 98 -7.77 16.50 -1.87
C ALA A 98 -7.77 16.41 -3.41
N LYS A 99 -8.45 15.42 -3.97
CA LYS A 99 -8.64 15.28 -5.42
C LYS A 99 -9.38 16.48 -6.03
N SER A 100 -10.49 16.88 -5.41
CA SER A 100 -11.27 18.04 -5.87
C SER A 100 -10.45 19.32 -5.87
N LYS A 101 -9.52 19.45 -4.92
CA LYS A 101 -8.59 20.60 -4.87
C LYS A 101 -7.59 20.57 -6.04
N LEU A 102 -6.95 19.43 -6.31
CA LEU A 102 -6.02 19.28 -7.44
C LEU A 102 -6.69 19.59 -8.78
N VAL A 103 -7.93 19.13 -8.96
CA VAL A 103 -8.73 19.42 -10.15
C VAL A 103 -9.08 20.91 -10.24
N ARG A 104 -9.54 21.52 -9.13
CA ARG A 104 -9.89 22.95 -9.08
C ARG A 104 -8.69 23.86 -9.36
N ASP A 105 -7.52 23.47 -8.88
CA ASP A 105 -6.28 24.23 -9.06
C ASP A 105 -5.65 24.02 -10.45
N GLY A 106 -6.27 23.20 -11.31
CA GLY A 106 -5.93 23.07 -12.74
C GLY A 106 -4.85 22.03 -13.06
N PHE A 107 -4.49 21.15 -12.12
CA PHE A 107 -3.41 20.17 -12.31
C PHE A 107 -3.82 18.91 -13.07
N SER A 108 -5.09 18.76 -13.48
CA SER A 108 -5.60 17.52 -14.10
C SER A 108 -4.78 17.06 -15.31
N ALA A 109 -4.39 17.98 -16.20
CA ALA A 109 -3.61 17.64 -17.40
C ALA A 109 -2.21 17.12 -17.08
N VAL A 110 -1.53 17.76 -16.13
CA VAL A 110 -0.19 17.35 -15.64
C VAL A 110 -0.30 15.97 -14.97
N ILE A 111 -1.34 15.77 -14.17
CA ILE A 111 -1.58 14.49 -13.47
C ILE A 111 -1.87 13.37 -14.48
N ALA A 112 -2.62 13.65 -15.54
CA ALA A 112 -2.85 12.68 -16.61
C ALA A 112 -1.55 12.24 -17.30
N GLU A 113 -0.61 13.17 -17.49
CA GLU A 113 0.71 12.89 -18.03
C GLU A 113 1.57 12.07 -17.06
N VAL A 114 1.61 12.46 -15.78
CA VAL A 114 2.29 11.70 -14.72
C VAL A 114 1.76 10.28 -14.64
N SER A 115 0.43 10.08 -14.62
CA SER A 115 -0.19 8.76 -14.61
C SER A 115 0.22 7.91 -15.83
N LYS A 116 0.30 8.51 -17.02
CA LYS A 116 0.79 7.82 -18.23
C LYS A 116 2.26 7.44 -18.11
N MET A 117 3.10 8.30 -17.54
CA MET A 117 4.53 8.03 -17.31
C MET A 117 4.71 6.89 -16.31
N LEU A 118 4.04 6.95 -15.16
CA LEU A 118 4.04 5.89 -14.14
C LEU A 118 3.58 4.54 -14.75
N ASN A 119 2.54 4.54 -15.57
CA ASN A 119 2.05 3.30 -16.20
C ASN A 119 3.03 2.67 -17.18
N LYS A 120 3.80 3.50 -17.91
CA LYS A 120 4.85 3.05 -18.85
C LYS A 120 6.17 2.72 -18.16
N SER A 121 6.41 3.26 -16.98
CA SER A 121 7.65 3.07 -16.22
C SER A 121 7.78 1.64 -15.67
N SER A 122 9.02 1.26 -15.38
CA SER A 122 9.38 -0.03 -14.78
C SER A 122 9.39 0.01 -13.24
N ILE A 123 8.41 0.69 -12.63
CA ILE A 123 8.25 0.71 -11.17
C ILE A 123 8.00 -0.71 -10.66
N ASP A 124 8.55 -1.00 -9.48
CA ASP A 124 8.38 -2.29 -8.81
C ASP A 124 6.89 -2.57 -8.52
N HIS A 125 6.55 -3.85 -8.44
CA HIS A 125 5.17 -4.26 -8.24
C HIS A 125 4.57 -3.77 -6.91
N THR A 126 5.40 -3.58 -5.88
CA THR A 126 4.94 -3.09 -4.58
C THR A 126 4.52 -1.63 -4.68
N SER A 127 5.37 -0.75 -5.21
CA SER A 127 5.04 0.67 -5.36
C SER A 127 3.94 0.89 -6.37
N LYS A 128 3.90 0.10 -7.47
CA LYS A 128 2.77 0.14 -8.42
C LYS A 128 1.45 -0.29 -7.78
N PHE A 129 1.45 -1.26 -6.87
CA PHE A 129 0.24 -1.62 -6.10
C PHE A 129 -0.22 -0.48 -5.20
N LEU A 130 0.70 0.13 -4.44
CA LEU A 130 0.37 1.24 -3.54
C LEU A 130 -0.20 2.44 -4.32
N LEU A 131 0.44 2.80 -5.44
CA LEU A 131 0.01 3.91 -6.29
C LEU A 131 -1.25 3.61 -7.10
N SER A 132 -1.59 2.34 -7.33
CA SER A 132 -2.89 1.98 -7.95
C SER A 132 -4.09 2.30 -7.05
N ASN A 133 -3.85 2.53 -5.75
CA ASN A 133 -4.87 3.00 -4.84
C ASN A 133 -5.01 4.53 -4.93
N GLU A 134 -6.17 4.99 -5.41
CA GLU A 134 -6.41 6.40 -5.73
C GLU A 134 -6.16 7.36 -4.53
N PRO A 135 -6.68 7.13 -3.31
CA PRO A 135 -6.37 7.99 -2.16
C PRO A 135 -4.88 8.12 -1.85
N LEU A 136 -4.11 7.04 -1.93
CA LEU A 136 -2.66 7.08 -1.71
C LEU A 136 -1.94 7.85 -2.81
N TYR A 137 -2.36 7.64 -4.07
CA TYR A 137 -1.80 8.38 -5.19
C TYR A 137 -2.11 9.88 -5.12
N VAL A 138 -3.35 10.23 -4.78
CA VAL A 138 -3.77 11.63 -4.57
C VAL A 138 -2.98 12.28 -3.43
N TYR A 139 -2.71 11.54 -2.35
CA TYR A 139 -1.83 12.00 -1.28
C TYR A 139 -0.42 12.27 -1.78
N ALA A 140 0.18 11.34 -2.52
CA ALA A 140 1.53 11.50 -3.07
C ALA A 140 1.63 12.72 -3.99
N LEU A 141 0.67 12.88 -4.91
CA LEU A 141 0.58 14.04 -5.79
C LEU A 141 0.42 15.34 -5.00
N SER A 142 -0.45 15.34 -4.00
CA SER A 142 -0.70 16.50 -3.15
C SER A 142 0.55 16.94 -2.39
N PHE A 143 1.30 16.00 -1.83
CA PHE A 143 2.56 16.26 -1.15
C PHE A 143 3.54 16.92 -2.12
N VAL A 144 3.82 16.29 -3.26
CA VAL A 144 4.82 16.78 -4.22
C VAL A 144 4.44 18.16 -4.79
N ILE A 145 3.17 18.36 -5.17
CA ILE A 145 2.73 19.59 -5.83
C ILE A 145 2.69 20.79 -4.87
N TYR A 146 2.19 20.59 -3.66
CA TYR A 146 1.94 21.71 -2.75
C TYR A 146 3.01 21.87 -1.67
N TYR A 147 3.58 20.77 -1.17
CA TYR A 147 4.62 20.79 -0.15
C TYR A 147 6.00 21.00 -0.80
N GLU A 148 6.38 20.13 -1.74
CA GLU A 148 7.67 20.28 -2.47
C GLU A 148 7.62 21.36 -3.57
N LYS A 149 6.42 21.83 -3.93
CA LYS A 149 6.18 22.90 -4.93
C LYS A 149 6.66 22.56 -6.34
N VAL A 150 6.70 21.28 -6.68
CA VAL A 150 7.06 20.80 -8.02
C VAL A 150 5.84 20.92 -8.93
N LYS A 151 6.02 21.43 -10.14
CA LYS A 151 4.90 21.73 -11.07
C LYS A 151 5.01 21.02 -12.41
N ASP A 152 6.21 20.58 -12.77
CA ASP A 152 6.52 19.86 -13.99
C ASP A 152 6.16 18.38 -13.87
N ALA A 153 5.64 17.79 -14.95
CA ALA A 153 5.18 16.40 -14.95
C ALA A 153 6.32 15.40 -14.65
N GLU A 154 7.51 15.64 -15.21
CA GLU A 154 8.68 14.78 -15.00
C GLU A 154 9.15 14.81 -13.54
N GLY A 155 9.34 16.00 -12.98
CA GLY A 155 9.70 16.16 -11.57
C GLY A 155 8.64 15.61 -10.63
N ILE A 156 7.35 15.80 -10.94
CA ILE A 156 6.27 15.20 -10.13
C ILE A 156 6.35 13.68 -10.17
N ASN A 157 6.54 13.07 -11.34
CA ASN A 157 6.68 11.63 -11.49
C ASN A 157 7.82 11.07 -10.63
N ASP A 158 9.02 11.65 -10.73
CA ASP A 158 10.20 11.17 -10.02
C ASP A 158 10.07 11.33 -8.50
N ARG A 159 9.48 12.44 -8.05
CA ARG A 159 9.23 12.70 -6.63
C ARG A 159 8.13 11.81 -6.06
N VAL A 160 7.09 11.49 -6.82
CA VAL A 160 6.05 10.53 -6.40
C VAL A 160 6.65 9.15 -6.19
N ILE A 161 7.53 8.68 -7.10
CA ILE A 161 8.24 7.40 -6.94
C ILE A 161 9.11 7.44 -5.68
N THR A 162 9.90 8.50 -5.51
CA THR A 162 10.79 8.68 -4.35
C THR A 162 10.01 8.70 -3.03
N LEU A 163 8.90 9.43 -2.96
CA LEU A 163 8.02 9.50 -1.80
C LEU A 163 7.40 8.13 -1.49
N THR A 164 7.04 7.37 -2.54
CA THR A 164 6.48 6.04 -2.38
C THR A 164 7.48 5.09 -1.73
N GLU A 165 8.73 5.10 -2.18
CA GLU A 165 9.80 4.24 -1.64
C GLU A 165 10.26 4.68 -0.25
N ASN A 166 10.35 6.00 0.02
CA ASN A 166 10.97 6.50 1.24
C ASN A 166 10.00 6.77 2.39
N GLU A 167 8.71 7.00 2.10
CA GLU A 167 7.72 7.34 3.14
C GLU A 167 6.54 6.37 3.15
N ILE A 168 5.89 6.15 2.00
CA ILE A 168 4.65 5.35 1.95
C ILE A 168 4.94 3.87 2.23
N LYS A 169 5.90 3.27 1.54
CA LYS A 169 6.23 1.85 1.66
C LYS A 169 6.78 1.48 3.04
N PRO A 170 7.71 2.24 3.66
CA PRO A 170 8.14 2.02 5.04
C PRO A 170 6.97 2.06 6.04
N PHE A 171 6.03 2.98 5.86
CA PHE A 171 4.83 3.05 6.69
C PHE A 171 3.99 1.77 6.59
N PHE A 172 3.74 1.27 5.38
CA PHE A 172 3.00 0.01 5.20
C PHE A 172 3.76 -1.22 5.71
N ASN A 173 5.09 -1.25 5.62
CA ASN A 173 5.90 -2.33 6.20
C ASN A 173 5.78 -2.39 7.72
N ILE A 174 5.74 -1.23 8.39
CA ILE A 174 5.51 -1.16 9.85
C ILE A 174 4.12 -1.72 10.19
N LEU A 175 3.07 -1.31 9.46
CA LEU A 175 1.72 -1.82 9.70
C LEU A 175 1.63 -3.34 9.50
N LEU A 176 2.35 -3.86 8.51
CA LEU A 176 2.46 -5.29 8.28
C LEU A 176 3.18 -6.01 9.43
N ALA A 177 4.30 -5.46 9.92
CA ALA A 177 5.02 -6.01 11.07
C ALA A 177 4.14 -6.03 12.33
N ARG A 178 3.41 -4.94 12.58
CA ARG A 178 2.44 -4.83 13.67
C ARG A 178 1.35 -5.89 13.58
N ALA A 179 0.70 -6.01 12.42
CA ALA A 179 -0.34 -7.02 12.20
C ALA A 179 0.20 -8.45 12.42
N ALA A 180 1.44 -8.74 12.01
CA ALA A 180 2.06 -10.03 12.23
C ALA A 180 2.36 -10.32 13.71
N ILE A 181 2.83 -9.32 14.47
CA ILE A 181 3.06 -9.42 15.92
C ILE A 181 1.73 -9.67 16.65
N GLU A 182 0.68 -8.93 16.30
CA GLU A 182 -0.67 -9.07 16.87
C GLU A 182 -1.27 -10.44 16.54
N GLN A 183 -1.18 -10.90 15.29
CA GLN A 183 -1.71 -12.20 14.86
C GLN A 183 -1.02 -13.39 15.55
N ARG A 184 0.27 -13.25 15.88
CA ARG A 184 1.06 -14.29 16.57
C ARG A 184 1.04 -14.16 18.08
N HIS A 185 0.36 -13.15 18.63
CA HIS A 185 0.32 -12.88 20.06
C HIS A 185 1.72 -12.83 20.71
N LEU A 186 2.69 -12.21 20.02
CA LEU A 186 4.07 -12.14 20.52
C LEU A 186 4.14 -11.15 21.69
N ASN A 187 4.57 -11.65 22.85
CA ASN A 187 4.86 -10.84 24.04
C ASN A 187 6.26 -10.24 23.93
N LEU A 188 6.37 -9.16 23.15
CA LEU A 188 7.62 -8.45 22.91
C LEU A 188 7.74 -7.22 23.81
N SER A 189 8.96 -6.98 24.30
CA SER A 189 9.28 -5.74 25.00
C SER A 189 9.09 -4.52 24.09
N ILE A 190 8.94 -3.36 24.71
CA ILE A 190 8.80 -2.09 24.00
C ILE A 190 10.00 -1.85 23.04
N GLU A 191 11.21 -2.10 23.53
CA GLU A 191 12.45 -1.93 22.76
C GLU A 191 12.52 -2.89 21.57
N GLN A 192 12.16 -4.16 21.76
CA GLN A 192 12.10 -5.15 20.68
C GLN A 192 11.10 -4.76 19.59
N ARG A 193 9.92 -4.25 19.98
CA ARG A 193 8.92 -3.76 19.01
C ARG A 193 9.48 -2.59 18.21
N LYS A 194 10.13 -1.63 18.89
CA LYS A 194 10.78 -0.47 18.27
C LYS A 194 11.82 -0.89 17.23
N ASP A 195 12.68 -1.85 17.57
CA ASP A 195 13.71 -2.36 16.68
C ASP A 195 13.14 -3.15 15.49
N ILE A 196 12.11 -3.97 15.72
CA ILE A 196 11.41 -4.68 14.64
C ILE A 196 10.76 -3.71 13.67
N TYR A 197 10.10 -2.66 14.17
CA TYR A 197 9.47 -1.65 13.32
C TYR A 197 10.51 -0.86 12.52
N LYS A 198 11.62 -0.47 13.14
CA LYS A 198 12.74 0.18 12.44
C LYS A 198 13.36 -0.73 11.37
N ALA A 199 13.49 -2.02 11.67
CA ALA A 199 13.99 -2.99 10.69
C ALA A 199 12.99 -3.21 9.53
N ALA A 200 11.69 -3.26 9.82
CA ALA A 200 10.63 -3.39 8.82
C ALA A 200 10.55 -2.17 7.89
N SER A 201 10.64 -0.96 8.45
CA SER A 201 10.64 0.28 7.66
C SER A 201 11.81 0.34 6.68
N ASN A 202 12.98 -0.14 7.09
CA ASN A 202 14.21 -0.10 6.29
C ASN A 202 14.37 -1.28 5.33
N THR A 203 13.47 -2.26 5.37
CA THR A 203 13.53 -3.44 4.50
C THR A 203 12.68 -3.26 3.26
N ASN A 204 13.22 -3.58 2.07
CA ASN A 204 12.44 -3.60 0.85
C ASN A 204 11.59 -4.88 0.73
N ILE A 205 10.37 -4.85 1.25
CA ILE A 205 9.44 -5.98 1.25
C ILE A 205 8.62 -6.03 -0.05
N SER A 206 8.60 -7.20 -0.69
CA SER A 206 7.72 -7.45 -1.83
C SER A 206 6.30 -7.80 -1.35
N TYR A 207 5.27 -7.18 -1.94
CA TYR A 207 3.86 -7.45 -1.61
C TYR A 207 3.22 -8.55 -2.46
N VAL A 208 4.02 -9.25 -3.25
CA VAL A 208 3.56 -10.43 -3.99
C VAL A 208 3.14 -11.53 -3.01
N LYS A 209 2.04 -12.22 -3.33
CA LYS A 209 1.43 -13.25 -2.47
C LYS A 209 2.47 -14.20 -1.87
N GLY A 210 2.46 -14.35 -0.54
CA GLY A 210 3.35 -15.23 0.22
C GLY A 210 4.70 -14.63 0.61
N MET A 211 5.14 -13.53 -0.02
CA MET A 211 6.43 -12.88 0.29
C MET A 211 6.40 -12.04 1.58
N PRO A 212 5.34 -11.25 1.87
CA PRO A 212 5.29 -10.40 3.07
C PRO A 212 5.48 -11.17 4.37
N ALA A 213 4.72 -12.25 4.56
CA ALA A 213 4.75 -13.06 5.78
C ALA A 213 6.15 -13.63 6.05
N GLY A 214 6.82 -14.16 5.01
CA GLY A 214 8.18 -14.68 5.13
C GLY A 214 9.21 -13.60 5.44
N ALA A 215 9.10 -12.43 4.81
CA ALA A 215 10.01 -11.30 5.07
C ALA A 215 9.89 -10.80 6.52
N ILE A 216 8.66 -10.58 7.00
CA ILE A 216 8.41 -10.13 8.37
C ILE A 216 8.83 -11.18 9.40
N SER A 217 8.56 -12.46 9.15
CA SER A 217 9.02 -13.55 10.03
C SER A 217 10.54 -13.52 10.21
N LYS A 218 11.28 -13.29 9.12
CA LYS A 218 12.75 -13.17 9.16
C LYS A 218 13.22 -11.93 9.93
N ILE A 219 12.46 -10.84 9.91
CA ILE A 219 12.78 -9.65 10.69
C ILE A 219 12.55 -9.94 12.17
N ILE A 220 11.37 -10.43 12.53
CA ILE A 220 11.00 -10.77 13.92
C ILE A 220 12.01 -11.75 14.52
N ALA A 221 12.39 -12.80 13.79
CA ALA A 221 13.33 -13.82 14.26
C ALA A 221 14.74 -13.30 14.58
N LYS A 222 15.11 -12.07 14.18
CA LYS A 222 16.39 -11.44 14.57
C LYS A 222 16.35 -10.80 15.95
N TYR A 223 15.16 -10.44 16.43
CA TYR A 223 14.96 -9.68 17.67
C TYR A 223 14.27 -10.50 18.75
N VAL A 224 13.61 -11.59 18.35
CA VAL A 224 13.01 -12.56 19.26
C VAL A 224 14.00 -13.67 19.49
N ASP A 225 14.61 -13.66 20.67
CA ASP A 225 15.20 -14.89 21.19
C ASP A 225 14.05 -15.83 21.55
N ASN A 226 14.14 -17.04 21.03
CA ASN A 226 13.14 -18.05 21.32
C ASN A 226 13.43 -18.73 22.67
N GLY A 227 14.60 -18.46 23.27
CA GLY A 227 15.08 -19.15 24.47
C GLY A 227 15.25 -20.65 24.22
N SER A 228 15.27 -21.41 25.30
CA SER A 228 15.41 -22.87 25.31
C SER A 228 14.15 -23.64 24.85
N ILE A 229 13.58 -23.34 23.68
CA ILE A 229 12.49 -24.15 23.07
C ILE A 229 12.91 -25.61 22.92
N HIS A 230 14.18 -25.84 22.60
CA HIS A 230 14.74 -27.18 22.53
C HIS A 230 14.55 -27.92 23.86
N ASP A 231 14.87 -27.28 24.99
CA ASP A 231 14.70 -27.89 26.31
C ASP A 231 13.24 -28.10 26.68
N LEU A 232 12.33 -27.21 26.27
CA LEU A 232 10.90 -27.40 26.52
C LEU A 232 10.34 -28.59 25.75
N VAL A 233 10.72 -28.72 24.47
CA VAL A 233 10.34 -29.89 23.66
C VAL A 233 10.94 -31.16 24.28
N ASP A 234 12.18 -31.11 24.73
CA ASP A 234 12.83 -32.27 25.36
C ASP A 234 12.19 -32.65 26.69
N ARG A 235 11.84 -31.68 27.55
CA ARG A 235 11.07 -31.90 28.78
C ARG A 235 9.68 -32.47 28.50
N PHE A 236 9.01 -32.01 27.44
CA PHE A 236 7.70 -32.51 27.04
C PHE A 236 7.75 -33.99 26.61
N PHE A 237 8.80 -34.43 25.92
CA PHE A 237 8.99 -35.86 25.65
C PHE A 237 9.44 -36.64 26.90
N ALA A 238 10.16 -35.99 27.83
CA ALA A 238 10.60 -36.61 29.08
C ALA A 238 9.47 -36.80 30.10
N SER A 239 8.37 -36.01 30.02
CA SER A 239 7.22 -36.14 30.92
C SER A 239 6.45 -37.45 30.76
N GLY A 240 6.65 -38.16 29.63
CA GLY A 240 5.99 -39.43 29.34
C GLY A 240 4.54 -39.29 28.84
N GLU A 241 4.06 -38.07 28.60
CA GLU A 241 2.74 -37.83 27.99
C GLU A 241 2.65 -38.34 26.53
N ILE A 242 3.80 -38.38 25.85
CA ILE A 242 3.96 -38.99 24.53
C ILE A 242 4.98 -40.12 24.64
N ASP A 243 4.72 -41.21 23.92
CA ASP A 243 5.66 -42.31 23.74
C ASP A 243 7.04 -41.77 23.26
N PRO A 244 8.11 -41.90 24.07
CA PRO A 244 9.43 -41.37 23.74
C PRO A 244 10.00 -41.93 22.43
N ALA A 245 9.61 -43.15 22.05
CA ALA A 245 10.04 -43.78 20.81
C ALA A 245 9.51 -43.06 19.55
N LYS A 246 8.41 -42.30 19.69
CA LYS A 246 7.86 -41.46 18.61
C LYS A 246 8.56 -40.10 18.51
N GLY A 247 9.29 -39.68 19.54
CA GLY A 247 10.04 -38.42 19.58
C GLY A 247 11.36 -38.49 18.82
N THR A 248 11.34 -38.85 17.53
CA THR A 248 12.55 -38.85 16.69
C THR A 248 13.17 -37.46 16.61
N PRO A 249 14.49 -37.31 16.36
CA PRO A 249 15.14 -36.00 16.23
C PRO A 249 14.47 -35.10 15.17
N GLN A 250 13.96 -35.70 14.09
CA GLN A 250 13.22 -34.98 13.05
C GLN A 250 11.90 -34.41 13.57
N ILE A 251 11.14 -35.19 14.33
CA ILE A 251 9.86 -34.74 14.93
C ILE A 251 10.12 -33.64 15.96
N ARG A 252 11.14 -33.81 16.81
CA ARG A 252 11.54 -32.76 17.77
C ARG A 252 11.91 -31.46 17.06
N GLN A 253 12.70 -31.53 16.00
CA GLN A 253 13.05 -30.34 15.21
C GLN A 253 11.82 -29.71 14.54
N LEU A 254 10.88 -30.51 14.02
CA LEU A 254 9.63 -30.00 13.47
C LEU A 254 8.76 -29.32 14.53
N MET A 255 8.69 -29.87 15.74
CA MET A 255 7.99 -29.25 16.87
C MET A 255 8.66 -27.94 17.27
N VAL A 256 9.98 -27.90 17.39
CA VAL A 256 10.71 -26.65 17.67
C VAL A 256 10.43 -25.61 16.58
N ASN A 257 10.50 -26.00 15.30
CA ASN A 257 10.22 -25.09 14.19
C ASN A 257 8.78 -24.57 14.22
N TYR A 258 7.82 -25.45 14.52
CA TYR A 258 6.42 -25.08 14.67
C TYR A 258 6.20 -24.11 15.84
N LEU A 259 6.81 -24.37 17.01
CA LEU A 259 6.73 -23.50 18.19
C LEU A 259 7.34 -22.11 17.92
N LYS A 260 8.46 -22.05 17.17
CA LYS A 260 9.05 -20.79 16.68
C LYS A 260 8.13 -20.08 15.68
N GLU A 261 7.47 -20.83 14.80
CA GLU A 261 6.58 -20.28 13.78
C GLU A 261 5.33 -19.63 14.39
N ILE A 262 4.73 -20.28 15.39
CA ILE A 262 3.60 -19.71 16.15
C ILE A 262 4.03 -18.60 17.10
N GLY A 263 5.34 -18.44 17.34
CA GLY A 263 5.86 -17.32 18.13
C GLY A 263 5.97 -17.56 19.62
N LEU A 264 6.10 -18.82 20.06
CA LEU A 264 6.30 -19.11 21.48
C LEU A 264 7.67 -18.57 21.92
N VAL A 265 7.68 -17.70 22.93
CA VAL A 265 8.89 -17.21 23.59
C VAL A 265 8.94 -17.82 24.99
N ILE A 266 10.04 -18.49 25.31
CA ILE A 266 10.28 -19.04 26.65
C ILE A 266 11.29 -18.12 27.33
N PRO A 267 10.90 -17.39 28.40
CA PRO A 267 11.85 -16.60 29.15
C PRO A 267 12.90 -17.52 29.79
N GLU A 268 14.19 -17.19 29.59
CA GLU A 268 15.29 -17.84 30.30
C GLU A 268 15.28 -17.30 31.73
N ASP A 269 14.73 -18.10 32.64
CA ASP A 269 14.62 -17.86 34.09
C ASP A 269 13.82 -16.60 34.50
N ILE A 270 12.56 -16.80 34.90
CA ILE A 270 11.82 -15.82 35.71
C ILE A 270 12.08 -16.14 37.18
N PRO A 271 12.82 -15.31 37.95
CA PRO A 271 12.60 -15.26 39.38
C PRO A 271 11.18 -14.72 39.60
N ASP A 272 10.36 -15.47 40.33
CA ASP A 272 8.99 -15.07 40.70
C ASP A 272 9.03 -13.67 41.33
N GLU A 273 8.44 -12.66 40.67
CA GLU A 273 7.74 -11.52 41.29
C GLU A 273 7.25 -10.51 40.23
N ASP A 274 5.95 -10.17 40.36
CA ASP A 274 5.27 -8.94 39.95
C ASP A 274 5.33 -8.51 38.47
N SER A 275 4.43 -9.07 37.66
CA SER A 275 4.07 -8.50 36.35
C SER A 275 3.17 -7.28 36.54
N ASP A 276 3.76 -6.09 36.47
CA ASP A 276 3.03 -4.85 36.22
C ASP A 276 2.33 -4.93 34.86
N ASP A 277 0.99 -4.85 34.87
CA ASP A 277 0.15 -4.74 33.68
C ASP A 277 0.51 -3.45 32.93
N ILE A 278 1.27 -3.57 31.85
CA ILE A 278 1.58 -2.45 30.95
C ILE A 278 0.28 -2.07 30.22
N SER A 279 -0.28 -0.93 30.61
CA SER A 279 -1.46 -0.33 30.00
C SER A 279 -1.22 -0.03 28.51
N PHE A 280 -2.21 -0.35 27.68
CA PHE A 280 -2.24 -0.12 26.23
C PHE A 280 -2.02 1.36 25.82
N THR A 281 -2.10 2.30 26.79
CA THR A 281 -1.87 3.74 26.59
C THR A 281 -0.40 4.14 26.46
N ASP A 282 0.55 3.33 26.96
CA ASP A 282 1.97 3.70 26.88
C ASP A 282 2.58 3.43 25.49
N LEU A 283 1.90 2.59 24.69
CA LEU A 283 2.27 2.28 23.31
C LEU A 283 2.17 3.47 22.35
N GLU A 284 1.31 4.47 22.63
CA GLU A 284 1.22 5.68 21.80
C GLU A 284 2.36 6.68 22.10
N ALA A 285 2.91 6.68 23.32
CA ALA A 285 4.01 7.58 23.71
C ALA A 285 5.37 7.14 23.13
N ILE A 286 5.60 5.83 23.00
CA ILE A 286 6.81 5.29 22.37
C ILE A 286 6.86 5.60 20.86
N GLU A 287 5.70 5.88 20.23
CA GLU A 287 5.64 6.28 18.81
C GLU A 287 6.32 7.61 18.50
N GLU A 288 6.57 8.46 19.51
CA GLU A 288 7.24 9.75 19.36
C GLU A 288 8.77 9.58 19.24
N ASP A 289 9.35 8.65 20.00
CA ASP A 289 10.81 8.58 20.25
C ASP A 289 11.59 7.71 19.23
N VAL A 290 10.90 6.91 18.40
CA VAL A 290 11.54 6.14 17.31
C VAL A 290 11.81 7.01 16.08
N PHE A 291 11.07 8.10 15.92
CA PHE A 291 11.08 8.91 14.70
C PHE A 291 11.76 10.27 14.86
N GLU A 292 12.11 10.68 16.08
CA GLU A 292 12.85 11.93 16.33
C GLU A 292 14.37 11.78 16.25
N SER A 293 14.92 10.56 16.29
CA SER A 293 16.37 10.34 16.44
C SER A 293 17.21 10.32 15.14
N ASP A 294 16.61 10.26 13.94
CA ASP A 294 17.38 10.14 12.68
C ASP A 294 17.37 11.41 11.78
N ASN A 295 16.84 12.56 12.25
CA ASN A 295 16.78 13.81 11.45
C ASN A 295 17.65 14.98 12.00
N SER A 296 18.63 14.71 12.85
CA SER A 296 19.50 15.74 13.46
C SER A 296 20.98 15.67 13.06
N HIS A 297 21.33 15.02 11.94
CA HIS A 297 22.70 15.04 11.41
C HIS A 297 22.77 15.63 10.00
N ASP A 298 23.69 16.57 9.86
CA ASP A 298 24.13 17.30 8.66
C ASP A 298 23.27 18.47 8.17
N ASP A 299 23.44 19.61 8.83
CA ASP A 299 23.54 20.92 8.15
C ASP A 299 24.41 21.86 9.02
N ASP A 300 25.67 21.47 9.20
CA ASP A 300 26.73 22.39 9.66
C ASP A 300 28.04 22.05 8.93
N VAL A 301 28.05 22.30 7.62
CA VAL A 301 29.30 22.47 6.87
C VAL A 301 29.29 23.85 6.22
N LYS A 302 30.25 24.64 6.68
CA LYS A 302 30.57 26.02 6.28
C LYS A 302 30.89 26.18 4.80
#